data_AF-A0A5A7NEC3-F1
#
_entry.id   AF-A0A5A7NEC3-F1
#
_cell.length_a   1.000
_cell.length_b   1.000
_cell.length_c   1.000
_cell.angle_alpha   90.00
_cell.angle_beta   90.00
_cell.angle_gamma   90.00
#
_symmetry.space_group_name_H-M   'P 1'
#
loop_
_entity.id
_entity.type
_entity.pdbx_description
1 polymer ?
#
loop_
_entity_poly.entity_id
_entity_poly.type
_entity_poly.pdbx_seq_one_letter_code
_entity_poly.pdbx_strand_id
1 'polypeptide(L)'
;MTAKLGFLGRTLPLTTLFFVAGCGAMEGSWPNLAGDPPAEPVALLDPVRLPEPRTEVAAISPQEARALLEALPQRQNALSQQLHDARSRYETAKATIGTQQPERLQGVDYRTAQFALSRLSALETDLTQLSRQAQSAWATLSPQDRSNETQSLIDKLVQTAQTLTAYLIEERSALTQMAP
;
A
#
# COMPACT_ATOMS: atom_id res chain seq x y z
N MET A 1 -32.56 -62.38 23.11
CA MET A 1 -33.13 -62.73 21.80
C MET A 1 -32.39 -61.95 20.72
N THR A 2 -32.14 -62.62 19.60
CA THR A 2 -31.22 -62.33 18.50
C THR A 2 -31.64 -61.22 17.54
N ALA A 3 -30.65 -60.39 17.17
CA ALA A 3 -30.29 -59.78 15.88
C ALA A 3 -31.37 -59.28 14.88
N LYS A 4 -31.12 -58.08 14.33
CA LYS A 4 -30.85 -57.92 12.89
C LYS A 4 -30.10 -56.61 12.57
N LEU A 5 -28.89 -56.76 12.01
CA LEU A 5 -28.14 -55.72 11.32
C LEU A 5 -28.82 -55.37 9.99
N GLY A 6 -28.87 -54.09 9.67
CA GLY A 6 -28.94 -53.58 8.30
C GLY A 6 -27.78 -52.63 8.08
N PHE A 7 -26.75 -53.08 7.38
CA PHE A 7 -25.53 -52.33 7.04
C PHE A 7 -25.44 -52.26 5.51
N LEU A 8 -25.32 -51.05 4.98
CA LEU A 8 -24.77 -50.67 3.66
C LEU A 8 -24.53 -49.16 3.81
N GLY A 9 -23.32 -48.73 4.20
CA GLY A 9 -22.17 -48.57 3.30
C GLY A 9 -22.28 -47.19 2.64
N ARG A 10 -21.48 -46.18 2.98
CA ARG A 10 -20.03 -46.14 2.82
C ARG A 10 -19.39 -44.97 3.62
N THR A 11 -18.30 -45.30 4.32
CA THR A 11 -17.03 -44.53 4.49
C THR A 11 -17.02 -43.17 5.23
N LEU A 12 -16.93 -43.25 6.58
CA LEU A 12 -15.85 -42.78 7.50
C LEU A 12 -14.88 -41.63 7.07
N PRO A 13 -14.17 -40.96 8.02
CA PRO A 13 -14.58 -40.38 9.31
C PRO A 13 -13.85 -39.04 9.63
N LEU A 14 -14.10 -38.47 10.83
CA LEU A 14 -13.17 -37.71 11.71
C LEU A 14 -12.24 -36.67 11.03
N THR A 15 -12.29 -35.38 11.36
CA THR A 15 -11.78 -34.88 12.65
C THR A 15 -12.28 -33.46 12.96
N THR A 16 -12.82 -33.29 14.16
CA THR A 16 -12.75 -32.04 14.92
C THR A 16 -11.29 -31.65 15.17
N LEU A 17 -10.92 -30.40 14.89
CA LEU A 17 -9.86 -29.72 15.63
C LEU A 17 -10.26 -28.25 15.83
N PHE A 18 -10.78 -27.99 17.04
CA PHE A 18 -10.62 -26.70 17.69
C PHE A 18 -9.13 -26.41 17.83
N PHE A 19 -8.67 -25.22 17.45
CA PHE A 19 -7.60 -24.52 18.17
C PHE A 19 -7.87 -23.01 18.14
N VAL A 20 -8.39 -22.51 19.25
CA VAL A 20 -8.21 -21.12 19.68
C VAL A 20 -6.81 -21.06 20.30
N ALA A 21 -6.00 -20.08 19.91
CA ALA A 21 -5.15 -19.25 20.78
C ALA A 21 -3.87 -18.76 20.09
N GLY A 22 -3.68 -17.43 20.13
CA GLY A 22 -2.39 -16.82 20.45
C GLY A 22 -1.30 -16.82 19.37
N CYS A 23 -1.19 -15.73 18.61
CA CYS A 23 0.14 -15.27 18.19
C CYS A 23 0.79 -14.53 19.37
N GLY A 24 1.15 -15.30 20.39
CA GLY A 24 2.14 -14.90 21.38
C GLY A 24 3.44 -15.64 21.08
N ALA A 25 4.47 -14.86 20.76
CA ALA A 25 5.91 -15.13 20.86
C ALA A 25 6.51 -16.35 20.14
N MET A 26 7.64 -16.13 19.44
CA MET A 26 8.85 -16.95 19.60
C MET A 26 10.01 -16.40 18.75
N GLU A 27 11.06 -15.95 19.43
CA GLU A 27 12.44 -16.01 18.97
C GLU A 27 12.76 -17.48 18.64
N GLY A 28 12.36 -17.91 17.45
CA GLY A 28 12.68 -19.22 16.91
C GLY A 28 13.30 -18.97 15.55
N SER A 29 14.60 -19.23 15.44
CA SER A 29 15.30 -19.27 14.15
C SER A 29 14.44 -19.99 13.13
N TRP A 30 14.16 -19.32 12.00
CA TRP A 30 13.46 -19.91 10.87
C TRP A 30 14.04 -21.29 10.58
N PRO A 31 13.22 -22.32 10.34
CA PRO A 31 13.75 -23.62 9.95
C PRO A 31 14.63 -23.41 8.72
N ASN A 32 15.85 -23.97 8.76
CA ASN A 32 16.75 -23.97 7.60
C ASN A 32 15.96 -24.48 6.40
N LEU A 33 15.76 -23.60 5.41
CA LEU A 33 15.13 -23.98 4.17
C LEU A 33 16.02 -25.05 3.53
N ALA A 34 15.59 -26.31 3.62
CA ALA A 34 16.29 -27.43 3.02
C ALA A 34 16.13 -27.32 1.50
N GLY A 35 17.17 -26.82 0.83
CA GLY A 35 17.24 -26.69 -0.62
C GLY A 35 18.34 -25.73 -1.01
N ASP A 36 18.97 -26.00 -2.16
CA ASP A 36 19.92 -25.05 -2.74
C ASP A 36 19.22 -23.69 -2.91
N PRO A 37 19.91 -22.56 -2.61
CA PRO A 37 19.36 -21.25 -2.91
C PRO A 37 19.01 -21.19 -4.40
N PRO A 38 17.91 -20.50 -4.78
CA PRO A 38 17.53 -20.41 -6.19
C PRO A 38 18.73 -19.88 -6.99
N ALA A 39 19.15 -20.65 -8.00
CA ALA A 39 20.32 -20.36 -8.84
C ALA A 39 20.13 -19.11 -9.72
N GLU A 40 18.90 -18.58 -9.77
CA GLU A 40 18.54 -17.41 -10.55
C GLU A 40 18.23 -16.23 -9.62
N PRO A 41 18.64 -15.00 -9.98
CA PRO A 41 18.24 -13.82 -9.24
C PRO A 41 16.71 -13.80 -9.17
N VAL A 42 16.17 -13.71 -7.96
CA VAL A 42 14.72 -13.57 -7.76
C VAL A 42 14.29 -12.33 -8.53
N ALA A 43 13.64 -12.55 -9.67
CA ALA A 43 13.16 -11.47 -10.52
C ALA A 43 12.28 -10.56 -9.66
N LEU A 44 12.64 -9.28 -9.56
CA LEU A 44 11.77 -8.27 -8.99
C LEU A 44 10.45 -8.38 -9.72
N LEU A 45 9.36 -8.58 -8.97
CA LEU A 45 8.02 -8.63 -9.53
C LEU A 45 7.84 -7.41 -10.43
N ASP A 46 7.42 -7.64 -11.67
CA ASP A 46 7.14 -6.56 -12.60
C ASP A 46 6.24 -5.54 -11.91
N PRO A 47 6.54 -4.23 -12.02
CA PRO A 47 5.70 -3.21 -11.43
C PRO A 47 4.27 -3.45 -11.90
N VAL A 48 3.36 -3.67 -10.95
CA VAL A 48 1.93 -3.86 -11.25
C VAL A 48 1.50 -2.63 -12.05
N ARG A 49 1.35 -2.81 -13.36
CA ARG A 49 0.71 -1.81 -14.21
C ARG A 49 -0.75 -1.83 -13.84
N LEU A 50 -1.11 -0.93 -12.92
CA LEU A 50 -2.51 -0.63 -12.68
C LEU A 50 -3.13 -0.25 -14.03
N PRO A 51 -4.27 -0.85 -14.40
CA PRO A 51 -4.97 -0.45 -15.62
C PRO A 51 -5.19 1.05 -15.59
N GLU A 52 -5.06 1.71 -16.74
CA GLU A 52 -5.33 3.15 -16.83
C GLU A 52 -6.71 3.42 -16.22
N PRO A 53 -6.82 4.43 -15.33
CA PRO A 53 -8.09 4.72 -14.68
C PRO A 53 -9.10 5.02 -15.78
N ARG A 54 -10.13 4.18 -15.91
CA ARG A 54 -11.21 4.37 -16.88
C ARG A 54 -11.74 5.80 -16.70
N THR A 55 -11.64 6.60 -17.75
CA THR A 55 -12.08 8.00 -17.80
C THR A 55 -13.62 8.10 -17.91
N GLU A 56 -14.34 7.29 -17.15
CA GLU A 56 -15.74 7.53 -16.85
C GLU A 56 -15.77 8.12 -15.44
N VAL A 57 -15.29 9.36 -15.32
CA VAL A 57 -15.64 10.17 -14.16
C VAL A 57 -17.13 10.43 -14.32
N ALA A 58 -17.95 9.63 -13.63
CA ALA A 58 -19.39 9.85 -13.56
C ALA A 58 -19.62 11.34 -13.29
N ALA A 59 -20.54 11.96 -14.05
CA ALA A 59 -20.83 13.37 -13.91
C ALA A 59 -21.27 13.67 -12.47
N ILE A 60 -20.35 14.22 -11.68
CA ILE A 60 -20.55 14.61 -10.30
C ILE A 60 -21.57 15.74 -10.26
N SER A 61 -22.60 15.61 -9.43
CA SER A 61 -23.58 16.67 -9.24
C SER A 61 -22.96 17.88 -8.51
N PRO A 62 -23.46 19.11 -8.71
CA PRO A 62 -22.96 20.27 -7.98
C PRO A 62 -23.03 20.14 -6.46
N GLN A 63 -24.01 19.41 -5.93
CA GLN A 63 -24.14 19.15 -4.50
C GLN A 63 -23.04 18.22 -3.98
N GLU A 64 -22.76 17.14 -4.71
CA GLU A 64 -21.64 16.23 -4.40
C GLU A 64 -20.29 16.93 -4.53
N ALA A 65 -20.13 17.82 -5.52
CA ALA A 65 -18.92 18.63 -5.69
C ALA A 65 -18.65 19.52 -4.47
N ARG A 66 -19.68 20.18 -3.94
CA ARG A 66 -19.57 20.98 -2.71
C ARG A 66 -19.18 20.13 -1.51
N ALA A 67 -19.88 19.02 -1.29
CA ALA A 67 -19.58 18.12 -0.18
C ALA A 67 -18.15 17.57 -0.24
N LEU A 68 -17.65 17.25 -1.44
CA LEU A 68 -16.28 16.80 -1.63
C LEU A 68 -15.26 17.89 -1.26
N LEU A 69 -15.49 19.12 -1.72
CA LEU A 69 -14.60 20.25 -1.48
C LEU A 69 -14.64 20.73 -0.02
N GLU A 70 -15.79 20.63 0.65
CA GLU A 70 -15.92 20.89 2.10
C GLU A 70 -15.12 19.86 2.93
N ALA A 71 -15.09 18.59 2.51
CA ALA A 71 -14.32 17.54 3.16
C ALA A 71 -12.82 17.56 2.81
N LEU A 72 -12.41 18.35 1.80
CA LEU A 72 -11.05 18.37 1.27
C LEU A 72 -9.98 18.69 2.33
N PRO A 73 -10.13 19.70 3.21
CA PRO A 73 -9.11 20.03 4.21
C PRO A 73 -8.85 18.88 5.18
N GLN A 74 -9.92 18.20 5.62
CA GLN A 74 -9.79 17.06 6.55
C GLN A 74 -9.08 15.88 5.87
N ARG A 75 -9.45 15.56 4.62
CA ARG A 75 -8.80 14.49 3.85
C ARG A 75 -7.33 14.80 3.58
N GLN A 76 -7.00 16.05 3.24
CA GLN A 76 -5.63 16.50 3.05
C GLN A 76 -4.81 16.35 4.33
N ASN A 77 -5.34 16.77 5.48
CA ASN A 77 -4.64 16.65 6.76
C ASN A 77 -4.35 15.17 7.11
N ALA A 78 -5.34 14.29 6.91
CA ALA A 78 -5.17 12.86 7.15
C ALA A 78 -4.08 12.25 6.25
N LEU A 79 -4.11 12.54 4.95
CA LEU A 79 -3.09 12.05 4.01
C LEU A 79 -1.71 12.64 4.31
N SER A 80 -1.63 13.91 4.71
CA SER A 80 -0.37 14.54 5.08
C SER A 80 0.29 13.86 6.27
N GLN A 81 -0.50 13.50 7.29
CA GLN A 81 0.01 12.77 8.45
C GLN A 81 0.45 11.35 8.08
N GLN A 82 -0.35 10.63 7.28
CA GLN A 82 0.03 9.29 6.79
C GLN A 82 1.31 9.32 5.95
N LEU A 83 1.48 10.34 5.12
CA LEU A 83 2.67 10.54 4.30
C LEU A 83 3.91 10.80 5.16
N HIS A 84 3.77 11.64 6.19
CA HIS A 84 4.85 11.88 7.15
C HIS A 84 5.30 10.58 7.84
N ASP A 85 4.35 9.80 8.37
CA ASP A 85 4.64 8.55 9.06
C ASP A 85 5.25 7.50 8.11
N ALA A 86 4.71 7.36 6.90
CA ALA A 86 5.22 6.43 5.90
C ALA A 86 6.65 6.80 5.46
N ARG A 87 6.92 8.11 5.29
CA ARG A 87 8.25 8.59 4.91
C ARG A 87 9.26 8.36 6.01
N SER A 88 8.89 8.65 7.26
CA SER A 88 9.76 8.39 8.43
C SER A 88 10.15 6.91 8.51
N ARG A 89 9.19 5.99 8.31
CA ARG A 89 9.45 4.55 8.29
C ARG A 89 10.37 4.13 7.15
N TYR A 90 10.17 4.71 5.95
CA TYR A 90 11.01 4.43 4.79
C TYR A 90 12.45 4.90 5.02
N GLU A 91 12.66 6.13 5.47
CA GLU A 91 14.02 6.65 5.74
C GLU A 91 14.72 5.87 6.85
N THR A 92 13.97 5.39 7.86
CA THR A 92 14.51 4.51 8.90
C THR A 92 14.99 3.19 8.30
N ALA A 93 14.17 2.53 7.48
CA ALA A 93 14.54 1.28 6.81
C ALA A 93 15.73 1.47 5.85
N LYS A 94 15.77 2.59 5.14
CA LYS A 94 16.88 2.96 4.25
C LYS A 94 18.19 3.18 5.03
N ALA A 95 18.13 3.85 6.18
CA ALA A 95 19.29 4.04 7.05
C ALA A 95 19.82 2.71 7.60
N THR A 96 18.95 1.74 7.91
CA THR A 96 19.37 0.39 8.30
C THR A 96 20.18 -0.30 7.19
N ILE A 97 19.77 -0.16 5.94
CA ILE A 97 20.53 -0.69 4.79
C ILE A 97 21.89 -0.01 4.68
N GLY A 98 21.95 1.32 4.79
CA GLY A 98 23.20 2.08 4.63
C GLY A 98 24.22 1.93 5.77
N THR A 99 23.81 1.43 6.94
CA THR A 99 24.69 1.32 8.13
C THR A 99 25.23 -0.09 8.36
N GLN A 100 24.63 -1.12 7.75
CA GLN A 100 25.15 -2.48 7.84
C GLN A 100 26.30 -2.69 6.85
N GLN A 101 27.34 -3.42 7.27
CA GLN A 101 28.37 -3.88 6.36
C GLN A 101 27.71 -4.74 5.26
N PRO A 102 28.16 -4.66 3.99
CA PRO A 102 27.55 -5.39 2.88
C PRO A 102 27.42 -6.90 3.14
N GLU A 103 28.37 -7.46 3.89
CA GLU A 103 28.44 -8.87 4.27
C GLU A 103 27.34 -9.30 5.27
N ARG A 104 26.69 -8.34 5.95
CA ARG A 104 25.64 -8.57 6.96
C ARG A 104 24.26 -8.09 6.52
N LEU A 105 24.14 -7.45 5.36
CA LEU A 105 22.86 -7.03 4.79
C LEU A 105 21.98 -8.27 4.60
N GLN A 106 20.97 -8.39 5.45
CA GLN A 106 19.98 -9.46 5.31
C GLN A 106 18.98 -9.03 4.23
N GLY A 107 18.59 -9.95 3.34
CA GLY A 107 17.52 -9.67 2.36
C GLY A 107 16.20 -9.19 2.99
N VAL A 108 16.03 -9.39 4.31
CA VAL A 108 14.92 -8.87 5.12
C VAL A 108 14.93 -7.33 5.20
N ASP A 109 16.09 -6.69 5.33
CA ASP A 109 16.18 -5.22 5.44
C ASP A 109 15.81 -4.55 4.12
N TYR A 110 16.27 -5.13 3.00
CA TYR A 110 15.89 -4.68 1.67
C TYR A 110 14.38 -4.84 1.43
N ARG A 111 13.80 -5.99 1.78
CA ARG A 111 12.34 -6.22 1.71
C ARG A 111 11.57 -5.24 2.58
N THR A 112 12.10 -4.88 3.75
CA THR A 112 11.49 -3.91 4.66
C THR A 112 11.47 -2.51 4.03
N ALA A 113 12.57 -2.06 3.42
CA ALA A 113 12.62 -0.80 2.71
C ALA A 113 11.70 -0.78 1.48
N GLN A 114 11.68 -1.87 0.69
CA GLN A 114 10.75 -2.01 -0.44
C GLN A 114 9.28 -1.94 0.00
N PHE A 115 8.93 -2.59 1.12
CA PHE A 115 7.58 -2.54 1.66
C PHE A 115 7.21 -1.15 2.20
N ALA A 116 8.16 -0.44 2.82
CA ALA A 116 7.94 0.95 3.23
C ALA A 116 7.76 1.86 2.01
N LEU A 117 8.51 1.65 0.93
CA LEU A 117 8.40 2.40 -0.31
C LEU A 117 7.09 2.10 -1.06
N SER A 118 6.59 0.86 -1.02
CA SER A 118 5.30 0.51 -1.62
C SER A 118 4.12 1.20 -0.92
N ARG A 119 4.20 1.39 0.41
CA ARG A 119 3.22 2.20 1.17
C ARG A 119 3.22 3.66 0.74
N LEU A 120 4.39 4.26 0.52
CA LEU A 120 4.47 5.61 -0.03
C LEU A 120 3.87 5.69 -1.44
N SER A 121 4.05 4.65 -2.27
CA SER A 121 3.41 4.57 -3.59
C SER A 121 1.90 4.49 -3.52
N ALA A 122 1.32 3.78 -2.54
CA ALA A 122 -0.12 3.74 -2.35
C ALA A 122 -0.67 5.14 -1.98
N LEU A 123 0.02 5.84 -1.07
CA LEU A 123 -0.35 7.20 -0.68
C LEU A 123 -0.21 8.21 -1.83
N GLU A 124 0.77 8.03 -2.72
CA GLU A 124 0.87 8.82 -3.95
C GLU A 124 -0.35 8.64 -4.85
N THR A 125 -0.80 7.39 -5.02
CA THR A 125 -2.00 7.10 -5.81
C THR A 125 -3.24 7.74 -5.17
N ASP A 126 -3.40 7.66 -3.85
CA ASP A 126 -4.51 8.28 -3.12
C ASP A 126 -4.50 9.81 -3.27
N LEU A 127 -3.33 10.46 -3.16
CA LEU A 127 -3.17 11.90 -3.36
C LEU A 127 -3.47 12.32 -4.81
N THR A 128 -2.97 11.56 -5.79
CA THR A 128 -3.24 11.80 -7.21
C THR A 128 -4.73 11.64 -7.52
N GLN A 129 -5.40 10.64 -6.94
CA GLN A 129 -6.83 10.47 -7.09
C GLN A 129 -7.62 11.61 -6.43
N LEU A 130 -7.28 11.99 -5.19
CA LEU A 130 -7.95 13.07 -4.47
C LEU A 130 -7.79 14.41 -5.20
N SER A 131 -6.59 14.71 -5.72
CA SER A 131 -6.34 15.94 -6.47
C SER A 131 -7.19 16.01 -7.75
N ARG A 132 -7.28 14.91 -8.52
CA ARG A 132 -8.15 14.82 -9.71
C ARG A 132 -9.62 14.99 -9.36
N GLN A 133 -10.08 14.33 -8.29
CA GLN A 133 -11.47 14.46 -7.83
C GLN A 133 -11.78 15.89 -7.40
N ALA A 134 -10.87 16.55 -6.69
CA ALA A 134 -11.05 17.93 -6.25
C ALA A 134 -11.02 18.92 -7.42
N GLN A 135 -10.13 18.74 -8.41
CA GLN A 135 -10.13 19.53 -9.65
C GLN A 135 -11.43 19.37 -10.44
N SER A 136 -11.94 18.14 -10.55
CA SER A 136 -13.22 17.87 -11.22
C SER A 136 -14.39 18.50 -10.48
N ALA A 137 -14.46 18.34 -9.15
CA ALA A 137 -15.49 18.96 -8.32
C ALA A 137 -15.47 20.50 -8.46
N TRP A 138 -14.26 21.08 -8.45
CA TRP A 138 -14.08 22.52 -8.64
C TRP A 138 -14.56 23.03 -10.00
N ALA A 139 -14.30 22.27 -11.07
CA ALA A 139 -14.76 22.60 -12.41
C ALA A 139 -16.28 22.57 -12.53
N THR A 140 -16.97 21.70 -11.77
CA THR A 140 -18.43 21.61 -11.73
C THR A 140 -19.10 22.78 -10.99
N LEU A 141 -18.40 23.43 -10.06
CA LEU A 141 -18.97 24.57 -9.32
C LEU A 141 -19.11 25.82 -10.19
N SER A 142 -20.19 26.57 -9.93
CA SER A 142 -20.40 27.90 -10.51
C SER A 142 -19.35 28.89 -9.99
N PRO A 143 -18.95 29.92 -10.77
CA PRO A 143 -17.90 30.86 -10.37
C PRO A 143 -18.14 31.56 -9.02
N GLN A 144 -19.39 31.79 -8.65
CA GLN A 144 -19.78 32.40 -7.37
C GLN A 144 -19.56 31.50 -6.16
N ASP A 145 -19.51 30.17 -6.34
CA ASP A 145 -19.26 29.20 -5.27
C ASP A 145 -17.77 28.87 -5.12
N ARG A 146 -16.93 29.47 -5.98
CA ARG A 146 -15.49 29.23 -6.02
C ARG A 146 -14.77 30.15 -5.04
N SER A 147 -14.13 29.58 -4.02
CA SER A 147 -13.23 30.29 -3.12
C SER A 147 -11.73 30.14 -3.49
N ASN A 148 -10.96 31.22 -3.37
CA ASN A 148 -9.50 31.17 -3.57
C ASN A 148 -8.80 30.22 -2.59
N GLU A 149 -9.37 30.02 -1.41
CA GLU A 149 -8.86 29.08 -0.40
C GLU A 149 -8.95 27.64 -0.89
N THR A 150 -10.10 27.24 -1.42
CA THR A 150 -10.31 25.90 -2.01
C THR A 150 -9.37 25.67 -3.20
N GLN A 151 -9.23 26.66 -4.09
CA GLN A 151 -8.27 26.57 -5.20
C GLN A 151 -6.84 26.36 -4.69
N SER A 152 -6.41 27.12 -3.68
CA SER A 152 -5.08 26.96 -3.09
C SER A 152 -4.85 25.58 -2.47
N LEU A 153 -5.88 25.00 -1.83
CA LEU A 153 -5.80 23.64 -1.29
C LEU A 153 -5.65 22.58 -2.39
N ILE A 154 -6.39 22.74 -3.49
CA ILE A 154 -6.29 21.87 -4.66
C ILE A 154 -4.88 21.97 -5.26
N ASP A 155 -4.36 23.18 -5.44
CA ASP A 155 -3.02 23.38 -6.00
C ASP A 155 -1.93 22.75 -5.11
N LYS A 156 -2.05 22.89 -3.78
CA LYS A 156 -1.17 22.23 -2.81
C LYS A 156 -1.23 20.71 -2.91
N LEU A 157 -2.41 20.12 -3.07
CA LEU A 157 -2.57 18.67 -3.25
C LEU A 157 -1.88 18.19 -4.53
N VAL A 158 -2.08 18.91 -5.64
CA VAL A 158 -1.43 18.60 -6.93
C VAL A 158 0.09 18.67 -6.79
N GLN A 159 0.61 19.74 -6.19
CA GLN A 159 2.04 19.90 -5.97
C GLN A 159 2.61 18.80 -5.06
N THR A 160 1.89 18.43 -4.00
CA THR A 160 2.32 17.36 -3.07
C THR A 160 2.38 16.01 -3.79
N ALA A 161 1.37 15.68 -4.60
CA ALA A 161 1.36 14.46 -5.41
C ALA A 161 2.56 14.43 -6.36
N GLN A 162 2.77 15.50 -7.15
CA GLN A 162 3.90 15.59 -8.09
C GLN A 162 5.27 15.44 -7.40
N THR A 163 5.44 16.10 -6.25
CA THR A 163 6.68 16.02 -5.47
C THR A 163 6.92 14.60 -4.97
N LEU A 164 5.88 13.93 -4.50
CA LEU A 164 5.97 12.54 -4.05
C LEU A 164 6.25 11.58 -5.21
N THR A 165 5.63 11.77 -6.38
CA THR A 165 5.92 10.97 -7.58
C THR A 165 7.40 11.07 -7.96
N ALA A 166 7.96 12.29 -7.99
CA ALA A 166 9.37 12.51 -8.30
C ALA A 166 10.29 11.81 -7.28
N TYR A 167 10.01 12.00 -5.99
CA TYR A 167 10.74 11.33 -4.91
C TYR A 167 10.70 9.80 -5.03
N LEU A 168 9.53 9.22 -5.33
CA LEU A 168 9.39 7.77 -5.51
C LEU A 168 10.19 7.22 -6.69
N ILE A 169 10.31 7.97 -7.79
CA ILE A 169 11.13 7.59 -8.94
C ILE A 169 12.60 7.53 -8.53
N GLU A 170 13.09 8.56 -7.85
CA GLU A 170 14.46 8.63 -7.35
C GLU A 170 14.76 7.48 -6.38
N GLU A 171 13.91 7.28 -5.37
CA GLU A 171 14.13 6.26 -4.34
C GLU A 171 14.03 4.82 -4.86
N ARG A 172 13.15 4.53 -5.84
CA ARG A 172 13.12 3.22 -6.51
C ARG A 172 14.41 2.95 -7.27
N SER A 173 14.95 3.96 -7.94
CA SER A 173 16.22 3.83 -8.67
C SER A 173 17.38 3.59 -7.71
N ALA A 174 17.42 4.31 -6.58
CA ALA A 174 18.45 4.17 -5.55
C ALA A 174 18.42 2.78 -4.90
N LEU A 175 17.25 2.28 -4.51
CA LEU A 175 17.14 0.93 -3.94
C LEU A 175 17.56 -0.16 -4.94
N THR A 176 17.26 0.01 -6.23
CA THR A 176 17.69 -0.99 -7.24
C THR A 176 19.21 -1.04 -7.36
N GLN A 177 19.89 0.09 -7.24
CA GLN A 177 21.37 0.15 -7.29
C GLN A 177 22.03 -0.39 -6.01
N MET A 178 21.33 -0.39 -4.88
CA MET A 178 21.80 -0.93 -3.60
C MET A 178 21.54 -2.43 -3.44
N ALA A 179 20.79 -3.06 -4.36
CA ALA A 179 20.56 -4.49 -4.33
C ALA A 179 21.86 -5.24 -4.68
N PRO A 180 22.23 -6.30 -3.92
CA PRO A 180 23.44 -7.09 -4.14
C PRO A 180 23.38 -7.95 -5.40
#